data_AF-Q01QR4-F1
#
_entry.id   AF-Q01QR4-F1
#
_cell.length_a   1.000
_cell.length_b   1.000
_cell.length_c   1.000
_cell.angle_alpha   90.00
_cell.angle_beta   90.00
_cell.angle_gamma   90.00
#
_symmetry.space_group_name_H-M   'P 1'
#
loop_
_entity.id
_entity.type
_entity.pdbx_description
1 polymer ?
#
loop_
_entity_poly.entity_id
_entity_poly.type
_entity_poly.pdbx_seq_one_letter_code
_entity_poly.pdbx_strand_id
1 'polypeptide(L)'
;MTRIYEELFIVKPDASDEEVDAFVETLRTQLTAAGATVDKIDKWGKRRLAYRVDKYREGTYVLFQFTSEPTGVKELERRLRVSDIVLKFLTVRIDETLKRLDKRKKDRDKRAAKRAANAPASPAPAQPSLAQQMTEAPAAVPGGPMPGLPKEG
;
A
#
# COMPACT_ATOMS: atom_id res chain seq x y z
N MET A 1 2.26 -12.01 28.03
CA MET A 1 1.67 -11.00 27.14
C MET A 1 2.11 -11.31 25.73
N THR A 2 1.15 -11.60 24.85
CA THR A 2 1.42 -11.97 23.46
C THR A 2 1.99 -10.79 22.69
N ARG A 3 2.88 -11.11 21.76
CA ARG A 3 3.63 -10.17 20.93
C ARG A 3 3.64 -10.68 19.50
N ILE A 4 3.62 -9.77 18.54
CA ILE A 4 3.68 -10.06 17.13
C ILE A 4 5.15 -10.03 16.70
N TYR A 5 5.59 -11.14 16.13
CA TYR A 5 6.93 -11.35 15.61
C TYR A 5 6.87 -11.59 14.11
N GLU A 6 7.96 -11.19 13.47
CA GLU A 6 8.29 -11.54 12.10
C GLU A 6 9.57 -12.36 12.12
N GLU A 7 9.53 -13.54 11.54
CA GLU A 7 10.68 -14.42 11.37
C GLU A 7 11.03 -14.50 9.90
N LEU A 8 12.25 -14.09 9.57
CA LEU A 8 12.81 -14.28 8.25
C LEU A 8 13.91 -15.32 8.33
N PHE A 9 13.77 -16.42 7.59
CA PHE A 9 14.84 -17.41 7.46
C PHE A 9 15.16 -17.72 6.01
N ILE A 10 16.39 -18.20 5.81
CA ILE A 10 16.97 -18.53 4.52
C ILE A 10 17.25 -20.02 4.52
N VAL A 11 16.65 -20.76 3.59
CA VAL A 11 16.89 -22.19 3.39
C VAL A 11 17.97 -22.40 2.33
N LYS A 12 18.76 -23.48 2.46
CA LYS A 12 19.73 -23.95 1.47
C LYS A 12 19.07 -24.04 0.08
N PRO A 13 19.74 -23.59 -1.00
CA PRO A 13 19.18 -23.60 -2.34
C PRO A 13 19.04 -25.02 -2.93
N ASP A 14 19.72 -26.00 -2.34
CA ASP A 14 19.66 -27.42 -2.72
C ASP A 14 18.39 -28.11 -2.22
N ALA A 15 17.69 -27.54 -1.24
CA ALA A 15 16.39 -28.03 -0.80
C ALA A 15 15.36 -27.81 -1.93
N SER A 16 14.58 -28.84 -2.19
CA SER A 16 13.42 -28.78 -3.08
C SER A 16 12.30 -27.92 -2.47
N ASP A 17 11.40 -27.41 -3.32
CA ASP A 17 10.26 -26.63 -2.82
C ASP A 17 9.36 -27.48 -1.89
N GLU A 18 9.26 -28.79 -2.13
CA GLU A 18 8.54 -29.73 -1.25
C GLU A 18 9.18 -29.83 0.14
N GLU A 19 10.51 -29.86 0.24
CA GLU A 19 11.23 -29.88 1.51
C GLU A 19 11.06 -28.56 2.27
N VAL A 20 11.11 -27.43 1.56
CA VAL A 20 10.84 -26.11 2.14
C VAL A 20 9.41 -26.06 2.70
N ASP A 21 8.44 -26.57 1.96
CA ASP A 21 7.03 -26.57 2.34
C ASP A 21 6.75 -27.47 3.54
N ALA A 22 7.34 -28.68 3.55
CA ALA A 22 7.26 -29.58 4.69
C ALA A 22 7.89 -28.97 5.95
N PHE A 23 9.01 -28.26 5.81
CA PHE A 23 9.64 -27.56 6.91
C PHE A 23 8.77 -26.40 7.42
N VAL A 24 8.19 -25.63 6.51
CA VAL A 24 7.26 -24.53 6.82
C VAL A 24 6.05 -25.03 7.62
N GLU A 25 5.42 -26.12 7.20
CA GLU A 25 4.28 -26.73 7.90
C GLU A 25 4.69 -27.33 9.26
N THR A 26 5.91 -27.87 9.35
CA THR A 26 6.50 -28.33 10.62
C THR A 26 6.64 -27.18 11.62
N LEU A 27 7.21 -26.04 11.19
CA LEU A 27 7.33 -24.84 12.03
C LEU A 27 5.95 -24.29 12.44
N ARG A 28 5.00 -24.27 11.51
CA ARG A 28 3.62 -23.84 11.76
C ARG A 28 2.97 -24.68 12.86
N THR A 29 3.04 -26.01 12.72
CA THR A 29 2.46 -26.96 13.69
C THR A 29 3.04 -26.76 15.08
N GLN A 30 4.35 -26.54 15.16
CA GLN A 30 5.06 -26.34 16.43
C GLN A 30 4.71 -25.01 17.09
N LEU A 31 4.58 -23.94 16.30
CA LEU A 31 4.10 -22.65 16.77
C LEU A 31 2.69 -22.76 17.33
N THR A 32 1.78 -23.41 16.61
CA THR A 32 0.41 -23.65 17.08
C THR A 32 0.38 -24.50 18.35
N ALA A 33 1.22 -25.54 18.45
CA ALA A 33 1.36 -26.36 19.66
C ALA A 33 1.89 -25.56 20.87
N ALA A 34 2.71 -24.53 20.64
CA ALA A 34 3.19 -23.62 21.69
C ALA A 34 2.17 -22.52 22.06
N GLY A 35 0.96 -22.54 21.48
CA GLY A 35 -0.07 -21.52 21.70
C GLY A 35 0.14 -20.23 20.90
N ALA A 36 0.97 -20.26 19.85
CA ALA A 36 1.11 -19.15 18.93
C ALA A 36 0.08 -19.21 17.80
N THR A 37 -0.32 -18.04 17.30
CA THR A 37 -1.17 -17.89 16.11
C THR A 37 -0.30 -17.46 14.94
N VAL A 38 -0.37 -18.16 13.81
CA VAL A 38 0.37 -17.78 12.60
C VAL A 38 -0.53 -16.87 11.75
N ASP A 39 -0.10 -15.62 11.58
CA ASP A 39 -0.86 -14.56 10.91
C ASP A 39 -0.62 -14.56 9.39
N LYS A 40 0.62 -14.78 8.96
CA LYS A 40 1.01 -14.77 7.55
C LYS A 40 2.23 -15.63 7.29
N ILE A 41 2.24 -16.33 6.15
CA ILE A 41 3.42 -17.01 5.61
C ILE A 41 3.62 -16.50 4.19
N ASP A 42 4.82 -16.04 3.88
CA ASP A 42 5.19 -15.47 2.58
C ASP A 42 6.51 -16.10 2.12
N LYS A 43 6.44 -16.87 1.03
CA LYS A 43 7.61 -17.54 0.43
C LYS A 43 8.11 -16.65 -0.70
N TRP A 44 9.28 -16.07 -0.50
CA TRP A 44 9.88 -15.15 -1.46
C TRP A 44 10.63 -15.86 -2.59
N GLY A 45 10.81 -17.17 -2.49
CA GLY A 45 11.54 -17.99 -3.44
C GLY A 45 13.06 -17.85 -3.33
N LYS A 46 13.76 -18.41 -4.32
CA LYS A 46 15.23 -18.36 -4.41
C LYS A 46 15.71 -16.95 -4.75
N ARG A 47 16.64 -16.43 -3.95
CA ARG A 47 17.27 -15.12 -4.17
C ARG A 47 18.77 -15.19 -3.95
N ARG A 48 19.53 -14.35 -4.67
CA ARG A 48 20.98 -14.25 -4.53
C ARG A 48 21.36 -13.56 -3.22
N LEU A 49 22.26 -14.18 -2.46
CA LEU A 49 22.83 -13.62 -1.23
C LEU A 49 23.89 -12.57 -1.55
N ALA A 50 24.01 -11.54 -0.71
CA ALA A 50 25.02 -10.49 -0.88
C ALA A 50 26.46 -11.03 -0.76
N TYR A 51 26.66 -12.07 0.05
CA TYR A 51 27.91 -12.79 0.25
C TYR A 51 27.63 -14.28 0.47
N ARG A 52 28.67 -15.11 0.37
CA ARG A 52 28.52 -16.56 0.57
C ARG A 52 28.19 -16.87 2.03
N VAL A 53 27.18 -17.71 2.25
CA VAL A 53 26.84 -18.28 3.56
C VAL A 53 26.88 -19.80 3.42
N ASP A 54 27.70 -20.46 4.24
CA ASP A 54 27.89 -21.92 4.21
C ASP A 54 28.17 -22.46 2.78
N LYS A 55 29.03 -21.75 2.03
CA LYS A 55 29.40 -22.00 0.61
C LYS A 55 28.33 -21.67 -0.44
N TYR A 56 27.08 -21.39 -0.06
CA TYR A 56 26.02 -21.02 -0.99
C TYR A 56 26.04 -19.54 -1.36
N ARG A 57 25.70 -19.21 -2.62
CA ARG A 57 25.52 -17.83 -3.13
C ARG A 57 24.05 -17.45 -3.29
N GLU A 58 23.15 -18.40 -3.10
CA GLU A 58 21.70 -18.26 -3.26
C GLU A 58 21.03 -18.96 -2.07
N GLY A 59 19.79 -18.59 -1.79
CA GLY A 59 18.98 -19.26 -0.79
C GLY A 59 17.50 -18.92 -0.97
N THR A 60 16.63 -19.81 -0.48
CA THR A 60 15.18 -19.60 -0.50
C THR A 60 14.78 -18.79 0.71
N TYR A 61 14.21 -17.60 0.49
CA TYR A 61 13.75 -16.72 1.56
C TYR A 61 12.32 -17.06 1.94
N VAL A 62 12.07 -17.21 3.24
CA VAL A 62 10.73 -17.43 3.77
C VAL A 62 10.49 -16.50 4.95
N LEU A 63 9.36 -15.80 4.91
CA LEU A 63 8.92 -14.85 5.92
C LEU A 63 7.67 -15.40 6.62
N PHE A 64 7.70 -15.42 7.95
CA PHE A 64 6.58 -15.76 8.81
C PHE A 64 6.21 -14.56 9.66
N GLN A 65 4.92 -14.30 9.80
CA GLN A 65 4.39 -13.41 10.83
C GLN A 65 3.52 -14.24 11.76
N PHE A 66 3.78 -14.13 13.05
CA PHE A 66 3.04 -14.87 14.06
C PHE A 66 2.96 -14.10 15.38
N THR A 67 1.88 -14.37 16.10
CA THR A 67 1.62 -13.84 17.43
C THR A 67 1.92 -14.91 18.46
N SER A 68 2.88 -14.68 19.36
CA SER A 68 3.28 -15.65 20.39
C SER A 68 3.71 -14.99 21.70
N GLU A 69 3.74 -15.77 22.77
CA GLU A 69 4.48 -15.43 23.99
C GLU A 69 6.00 -15.55 23.74
N PRO A 70 6.86 -14.86 24.52
CA PRO A 70 8.32 -14.94 24.36
C PRO A 70 8.91 -16.35 24.43
N THR A 71 8.22 -17.27 25.14
CA THR A 71 8.59 -18.69 25.24
C THR A 71 8.47 -19.43 23.91
N GLY A 72 7.45 -19.12 23.10
CA GLY A 72 7.25 -19.74 21.79
C GLY A 72 8.33 -19.35 20.79
N VAL A 73 8.77 -18.08 20.84
CA VAL A 73 9.90 -17.59 20.02
C VAL A 73 11.20 -18.32 20.36
N LYS A 74 11.50 -18.51 21.65
CA LYS A 74 12.71 -19.21 22.08
C LYS A 74 12.76 -20.65 21.56
N GLU A 75 11.62 -21.33 21.55
CA GLU A 75 11.51 -22.69 21.02
C GLU A 75 11.63 -22.71 19.49
N LEU A 76 11.05 -21.73 18.79
CA LEU A 76 11.21 -21.58 17.34
C LEU A 76 12.68 -21.37 16.95
N GLU A 77 13.37 -20.42 17.60
CA GLU A 77 14.79 -20.16 17.36
C GLU A 77 15.64 -21.42 17.61
N ARG A 78 15.32 -22.19 18.66
CA ARG A 78 16.03 -23.43 18.96
C ARG A 78 15.93 -24.41 17.79
N ARG A 79 14.76 -24.54 17.18
CA ARG A 79 14.53 -25.45 16.06
C ARG A 79 15.17 -24.96 14.77
N LEU A 80 15.11 -23.66 14.49
CA LEU A 80 15.81 -23.05 13.35
C LEU A 80 17.32 -23.23 13.45
N ARG A 81 17.90 -23.17 14.66
CA ARG A 81 19.33 -23.43 14.89
C ARG A 81 19.74 -24.90 14.71
N VAL A 82 18.85 -25.83 15.04
CA VAL A 82 19.11 -27.28 14.93
C VAL A 82 18.86 -27.79 13.51
N SER A 83 18.07 -27.06 12.72
CA SER A 83 17.74 -27.46 11.36
C SER A 83 18.90 -27.20 10.41
N ASP A 84 19.50 -28.27 9.88
CA ASP A 84 20.62 -28.18 8.94
C ASP A 84 20.26 -27.50 7.62
N ILE A 85 18.98 -27.42 7.25
CA ILE A 85 18.57 -26.77 5.99
C ILE A 85 18.54 -25.25 6.09
N VAL A 86 18.55 -24.68 7.31
CA VAL A 86 18.49 -23.24 7.54
C VAL A 86 19.90 -22.64 7.55
N LEU A 87 20.17 -21.70 6.64
CA LEU A 87 21.45 -21.00 6.54
C LEU A 87 21.56 -19.86 7.55
N LYS A 88 20.50 -19.05 7.65
CA LYS A 88 20.39 -17.92 8.57
C LYS A 88 18.92 -17.68 8.90
N PHE A 89 18.69 -17.10 10.07
CA PHE A 89 17.38 -16.68 10.52
C PHE A 89 17.49 -15.33 11.24
N LEU A 90 16.39 -14.60 11.27
CA LEU A 90 16.27 -13.29 11.90
C LEU A 90 14.85 -13.16 12.47
N THR A 91 14.78 -13.12 13.78
CA THR A 91 13.56 -12.82 14.51
C THR A 91 13.47 -11.34 14.83
N VAL A 92 12.37 -10.70 14.45
CA VAL A 92 12.10 -9.29 14.74
C VAL A 92 10.76 -9.16 15.44
N ARG A 93 10.71 -8.39 16.53
CA ARG A 93 9.45 -8.01 17.18
C ARG A 93 8.82 -6.84 16.42
N ILE A 94 7.61 -7.03 15.90
CA ILE A 94 6.93 -6.04 15.04
C ILE A 94 5.72 -5.37 15.69
N ASP A 95 5.38 -5.68 16.95
CA ASP A 95 4.25 -5.08 17.69
C ASP A 95 4.20 -3.55 17.58
N GLU A 96 5.32 -2.89 17.83
CA GLU A 96 5.39 -1.45 17.86
C GLU A 96 5.34 -0.86 16.45
N THR A 97 5.99 -1.53 15.50
CA THR A 97 5.96 -1.17 14.08
C THR A 97 4.53 -1.24 13.54
N LEU A 98 3.78 -2.30 13.83
CA LEU A 98 2.38 -2.44 13.43
C LEU A 98 1.49 -1.36 14.06
N LYS A 99 1.61 -1.11 15.36
CA LYS A 99 0.87 -0.02 16.04
C LYS A 99 1.16 1.35 15.42
N ARG A 100 2.43 1.62 15.10
CA ARG A 100 2.85 2.87 14.44
C ARG A 100 2.31 2.96 13.01
N LEU A 101 2.30 1.86 12.27
CA LEU A 101 1.72 1.80 10.92
C LEU A 101 0.21 2.06 10.94
N ASP A 102 -0.52 1.46 11.87
CA ASP A 102 -1.97 1.65 12.01
C ASP A 102 -2.32 3.09 12.39
N LYS A 103 -1.56 3.70 13.31
CA LYS A 103 -1.71 5.12 13.64
C LYS A 103 -1.51 6.00 12.41
N ARG A 104 -0.43 5.76 11.65
CA ARG A 104 -0.14 6.52 10.41
C ARG A 104 -1.22 6.33 9.34
N LYS A 105 -1.79 5.12 9.21
CA LYS A 105 -2.91 4.84 8.29
C LYS A 105 -4.15 5.65 8.70
N LYS A 106 -4.55 5.58 9.98
CA LYS A 106 -5.68 6.38 10.51
C LYS A 106 -5.48 7.88 10.32
N ASP A 107 -4.26 8.38 10.56
CA ASP A 107 -3.94 9.80 10.34
C ASP A 107 -4.02 10.18 8.85
N ARG A 108 -3.59 9.30 7.95
CA ARG A 108 -3.68 9.49 6.50
C ARG A 108 -5.14 9.48 6.05
N ASP A 109 -5.94 8.53 6.50
CA ASP A 109 -7.34 8.39 6.13
C ASP A 109 -8.16 9.57 6.64
N LYS A 110 -7.88 10.05 7.87
CA LYS A 110 -8.48 11.28 8.41
C LYS A 110 -8.11 12.51 7.59
N ARG A 111 -6.86 12.62 7.14
CA ARG A 111 -6.42 13.71 6.25
C ARG A 111 -7.05 13.61 4.86
N ALA A 112 -7.16 12.40 4.31
CA ALA A 112 -7.80 12.14 3.02
C ALA A 112 -9.30 12.48 3.07
N ALA A 113 -10.01 12.05 4.13
CA ALA A 113 -11.40 12.40 4.36
C ALA A 113 -11.59 13.93 4.53
N LYS A 114 -10.71 14.60 5.28
CA LYS A 114 -10.74 16.07 5.41
C LYS A 114 -10.46 16.78 4.08
N ARG A 115 -9.54 16.26 3.27
CA ARG A 115 -9.25 16.79 1.92
C ARG A 115 -10.40 16.56 0.94
N ALA A 116 -11.06 15.40 1.00
CA ALA A 116 -12.22 15.11 0.18
C ALA A 116 -13.43 15.98 0.57
N ALA A 117 -13.66 16.19 1.87
CA ALA A 117 -14.74 17.06 2.36
C ALA A 117 -14.49 18.55 2.08
N ASN A 118 -13.22 18.97 2.02
CA ASN A 118 -12.83 20.35 1.77
C ASN A 118 -12.29 20.57 0.34
N ALA A 119 -12.52 19.61 -0.55
CA ALA A 119 -12.22 19.77 -1.96
C ALA A 119 -13.21 20.80 -2.50
N PRO A 120 -12.75 21.96 -3.02
CA PRO A 120 -13.65 22.84 -3.74
C PRO A 120 -14.23 22.03 -4.90
N ALA A 121 -15.57 22.01 -5.01
CA ALA A 121 -16.25 21.42 -6.14
C ALA A 121 -15.54 21.88 -7.41
N SER A 122 -14.97 20.93 -8.17
CA SER A 122 -14.39 21.24 -9.48
C SER A 122 -15.38 22.15 -10.20
N PRO A 123 -14.97 23.33 -10.69
CA PRO A 123 -15.82 24.06 -11.59
C PRO A 123 -16.08 23.13 -12.77
N ALA A 124 -17.34 22.76 -12.97
CA ALA A 124 -17.79 22.02 -14.14
C ALA A 124 -17.20 22.70 -15.39
N PRO A 125 -16.75 21.93 -16.40
CA PRO A 125 -16.06 22.49 -17.56
C PRO A 125 -16.96 23.55 -18.20
N ALA A 126 -16.54 24.82 -18.11
CA ALA A 126 -17.19 25.93 -18.76
C ALA A 126 -17.19 25.64 -20.27
N GLN A 127 -18.39 25.45 -20.83
CA GLN A 127 -18.59 25.33 -22.26
C GLN A 127 -18.00 26.58 -22.94
N PRO A 128 -17.19 26.45 -23.99
CA PRO A 128 -16.75 27.60 -24.76
C PRO A 128 -17.96 28.17 -25.52
N SER A 129 -18.44 29.34 -25.08
CA SER A 129 -19.34 30.18 -25.89
C SER A 129 -18.56 30.66 -27.11
N LEU A 130 -19.07 30.33 -28.30
CA LEU A 130 -18.49 30.67 -29.58
C LEU A 130 -18.25 32.18 -29.66
N ALA A 131 -16.97 32.53 -29.73
CA ALA A 131 -16.50 33.86 -30.04
C ALA A 131 -16.98 34.29 -31.44
N GLN A 132 -17.39 35.56 -31.50
CA GLN A 132 -17.09 36.47 -32.61
C GLN A 132 -17.68 36.12 -33.99
N GLN A 133 -18.80 36.75 -34.32
CA GLN A 133 -19.03 37.22 -35.68
C GLN A 133 -19.63 38.63 -35.67
N MET A 134 -18.77 39.55 -36.12
CA MET A 134 -19.08 40.69 -37.00
C MET A 134 -19.62 41.98 -36.38
N THR A 135 -18.65 42.83 -36.05
CA THR A 135 -18.64 44.29 -36.05
C THR A 135 -18.81 44.85 -37.48
N GLU A 136 -19.82 45.69 -37.71
CA GLU A 136 -19.82 46.77 -38.74
C GLU A 136 -20.96 47.75 -38.37
N ALA A 137 -20.66 48.82 -37.63
CA ALA A 137 -20.50 50.20 -38.10
C ALA A 137 -21.81 51.04 -38.03
N PRO A 138 -21.82 52.20 -37.35
CA PRO A 138 -23.02 53.01 -37.09
C PRO A 138 -23.17 54.20 -38.05
N ALA A 139 -24.41 54.70 -38.23
CA ALA A 139 -24.82 56.10 -38.43
C ALA A 139 -26.05 56.21 -39.37
N ALA A 140 -27.20 56.66 -38.85
CA ALA A 140 -28.15 57.50 -39.60
C ALA A 140 -29.26 58.06 -38.67
N VAL A 141 -29.04 59.30 -38.22
CA VAL A 141 -29.98 60.43 -38.07
C VAL A 141 -31.44 60.20 -37.65
N PRO A 142 -31.93 60.82 -36.55
CA PRO A 142 -33.35 61.09 -36.34
C PRO A 142 -33.68 62.50 -36.89
N GLY A 143 -34.58 62.59 -37.88
CA GLY A 143 -35.06 63.87 -38.43
C GLY A 143 -36.55 63.77 -38.74
N GLY A 144 -37.37 64.53 -38.00
CA GLY A 144 -38.81 64.61 -38.26
C GLY A 144 -39.15 65.51 -39.46
N PRO A 145 -40.40 65.48 -39.94
CA PRO A 145 -40.99 66.60 -40.66
C PRO A 145 -41.98 67.37 -39.77
N MET A 146 -41.85 68.70 -39.83
CA MET A 146 -42.70 69.73 -39.23
C MET A 146 -44.17 69.69 -39.69
N PRO A 147 -45.09 70.34 -38.94
CA PRO A 147 -46.49 70.56 -39.31
C PRO A 147 -46.68 71.79 -40.22
N GLY A 148 -47.73 71.75 -41.04
CA GLY A 148 -48.21 72.92 -41.81
C GLY A 148 -49.59 72.68 -42.42
N LEU A 149 -50.62 73.34 -41.88
CA LEU A 149 -51.94 73.53 -42.51
C LEU A 149 -51.77 74.34 -43.82
N PRO A 150 -52.69 74.21 -44.80
CA PRO A 150 -53.78 75.19 -44.89
C PRO A 150 -55.16 74.58 -45.24
N LYS A 151 -56.17 75.42 -45.06
CA LYS A 151 -57.61 75.20 -45.22
C LYS A 151 -58.05 75.17 -46.69
N GLU A 152 -59.34 74.84 -46.84
CA GLU A 152 -60.28 75.14 -47.94
C GLU A 152 -60.56 74.02 -48.95
N GLY A 153 -61.85 73.67 -49.03
CA GLY A 153 -62.43 72.57 -49.80
C GLY A 153 -63.63 72.00 -49.07
#